data_AF-C6AD62-F1
#
_entry.id   AF-C6AD62-F1
#
_cell.length_a   1.000
_cell.length_b   1.000
_cell.length_c   1.000
_cell.angle_alpha   90.00
_cell.angle_beta   90.00
_cell.angle_gamma   90.00
#
_symmetry.space_group_name_H-M   'P 1'
#
loop_
_entity.id
_entity.type
_entity.pdbx_description
1 polymer ?
#
loop_
_entity_poly.entity_id
_entity_poly.type
_entity_poly.pdbx_seq_one_letter_code
_entity_poly.pdbx_strand_id
1 'polypeptide(L)'
;MHFAHRLVSTRKNNDDTLGKRRFIVNDITVEKLGELLKAPRGLLMVRDELSGFLANLERKEYQTDRAFYLTAFNEDDQFTCERIERGTVFIPHVTLSMIGNIQPSRIIPIIQAIQRGINDDGFS
;
A
#
# COMPACT_ATOMS: atom_id res chain seq x y z
N MET A 1 20.36 -5.23 19.14
CA MET A 1 20.45 -4.42 17.91
C MET A 1 21.34 -5.09 16.85
N HIS A 2 20.91 -6.19 16.24
CA HIS A 2 21.69 -6.86 15.17
C HIS A 2 20.82 -7.48 14.06
N PHE A 3 19.50 -7.54 14.24
CA PHE A 3 18.56 -8.07 13.25
C PHE A 3 18.02 -7.02 12.27
N ALA A 4 17.86 -5.76 12.72
CA ALA A 4 17.29 -4.68 11.89
C ALA A 4 18.21 -4.23 10.74
N HIS A 5 19.53 -4.39 10.88
CA HIS A 5 20.49 -3.95 9.87
C HIS A 5 20.52 -4.84 8.60
N ARG A 6 19.99 -6.08 8.70
CA ARG A 6 20.03 -7.05 7.60
C ARG A 6 18.85 -6.89 6.63
N LEU A 7 17.72 -6.37 7.09
CA LEU A 7 16.54 -6.12 6.23
C LEU A 7 16.68 -4.84 5.40
N VAL A 8 17.45 -3.85 5.88
CA VAL A 8 17.69 -2.57 5.18
C VAL A 8 18.82 -2.68 4.13
N SER A 9 19.59 -3.78 4.14
CA SER A 9 20.74 -3.99 3.23
C SER A 9 20.35 -4.29 1.78
N THR A 10 19.08 -4.48 1.43
CA THR A 10 18.65 -4.66 0.03
C THR A 10 18.39 -3.30 -0.65
N ARG A 11 19.18 -2.28 -0.33
CA ARG A 11 19.25 -1.04 -1.11
C ARG A 11 20.07 -1.30 -2.37
N LYS A 12 19.47 -0.91 -3.50
CA LYS A 12 19.92 -1.03 -4.92
C LYS A 12 19.67 -2.40 -5.55
N ASN A 13 18.74 -2.44 -6.50
CA ASN A 13 19.11 -2.42 -7.92
C ASN A 13 17.89 -2.21 -8.82
N ASN A 14 18.04 -1.27 -9.76
CA ASN A 14 17.32 -1.26 -11.04
C ASN A 14 17.39 -2.66 -11.65
N ASP A 15 16.26 -3.24 -12.07
CA ASP A 15 16.28 -4.25 -13.12
C ASP A 15 14.90 -4.57 -13.69
N ASP A 16 14.73 -4.25 -14.97
CA ASP A 16 13.64 -4.65 -15.86
C ASP A 16 13.83 -6.14 -16.27
N THR A 17 13.95 -7.05 -15.31
CA THR A 17 14.06 -8.48 -15.59
C THR A 17 12.80 -9.23 -15.17
N LEU A 18 12.09 -9.74 -16.18
CA LEU A 18 10.88 -10.57 -16.17
C LEU A 18 11.01 -11.93 -15.42
N GLY A 19 11.87 -12.03 -14.41
CA GLY A 19 12.16 -13.29 -13.72
C GLY A 19 12.52 -13.19 -12.23
N LYS A 20 12.77 -11.99 -11.66
CA LYS A 20 13.01 -11.87 -10.21
C LYS A 20 11.69 -11.72 -9.47
N ARG A 21 11.40 -12.68 -8.58
CA ARG A 21 10.25 -12.68 -7.68
C ARG A 21 10.34 -11.47 -6.74
N ARG A 22 9.67 -10.37 -7.09
CA ARG A 22 9.56 -9.19 -6.20
C ARG A 22 8.49 -9.49 -5.16
N PHE A 23 8.93 -9.73 -3.93
CA PHE A 23 8.06 -9.86 -2.75
C PHE A 23 7.89 -8.54 -2.00
N ILE A 24 8.87 -7.63 -2.18
CA ILE A 24 8.94 -6.34 -1.51
C ILE A 24 8.90 -5.26 -2.58
N VAL A 25 7.98 -4.31 -2.44
CA VAL A 25 7.81 -3.16 -3.31
C VAL A 25 7.99 -1.88 -2.51
N ASN A 26 8.60 -0.87 -3.12
CA ASN A 26 8.75 0.47 -2.56
C ASN A 26 8.15 1.46 -3.55
N ASP A 27 7.49 2.49 -3.03
CA ASP A 27 6.98 3.64 -3.81
C ASP A 27 6.46 3.28 -5.20
N ILE A 28 5.37 2.53 -5.21
CA ILE A 28 4.77 1.93 -6.40
C ILE A 28 3.33 2.44 -6.56
N THR A 29 2.92 2.68 -7.79
CA THR A 29 1.55 3.11 -8.08
C THR A 29 0.57 1.95 -7.93
N VAL A 30 -0.71 2.27 -7.67
CA VAL A 30 -1.78 1.27 -7.53
C VAL A 30 -1.91 0.40 -8.78
N GLU A 31 -1.67 0.95 -9.96
CA GLU A 31 -1.83 0.19 -11.20
C GLU A 31 -0.69 -0.80 -11.39
N LYS A 32 0.53 -0.45 -10.97
CA LYS A 32 1.64 -1.40 -10.98
C LYS A 32 1.49 -2.44 -9.87
N LEU A 33 0.89 -2.11 -8.72
CA LEU A 33 0.49 -3.08 -7.71
C LEU A 33 -0.54 -4.07 -8.28
N GLY A 34 -1.56 -3.57 -8.98
CA GLY A 34 -2.58 -4.40 -9.58
C GLY A 34 -2.02 -5.41 -10.57
N GLU A 35 -1.06 -5.00 -11.41
CA GLU A 35 -0.34 -5.93 -12.30
C GLU A 35 0.43 -7.02 -11.53
N LEU A 36 1.05 -6.67 -10.39
CA LEU A 36 1.82 -7.63 -9.59
C LEU A 36 0.94 -8.59 -8.79
N LEU A 37 -0.23 -8.12 -8.34
CA LEU A 37 -1.22 -8.90 -7.58
C LEU A 37 -2.08 -9.83 -8.44
N LYS A 38 -1.91 -9.84 -9.77
CA LYS A 38 -2.50 -10.89 -10.63
C LYS A 38 -1.98 -12.28 -10.28
N ALA A 39 -0.79 -12.38 -9.68
CA ALA A 39 -0.28 -13.65 -9.17
C ALA A 39 -0.96 -14.00 -7.83
N PRO A 40 -1.19 -15.29 -7.50
CA PRO A 40 -1.92 -15.73 -6.32
C PRO A 40 -1.12 -15.58 -5.00
N ARG A 41 -0.29 -14.56 -4.89
CA ARG A 41 0.63 -14.33 -3.78
C ARG A 41 0.57 -12.86 -3.36
N GLY A 42 0.57 -12.63 -2.05
CA GLY A 42 0.58 -11.28 -1.51
C GLY A 42 1.91 -10.54 -1.71
N LEU A 43 1.85 -9.22 -1.56
CA LEU A 43 3.00 -8.32 -1.63
C LEU A 43 3.23 -7.62 -0.30
N LEU A 44 4.51 -7.32 0.00
CA LEU A 44 4.89 -6.41 1.08
C LEU A 44 5.28 -5.06 0.49
N MET A 45 4.55 -4.00 0.85
CA MET A 45 4.93 -2.62 0.54
C MET A 45 5.72 -2.01 1.70
N VAL A 46 6.86 -1.40 1.39
CA VAL A 46 7.65 -0.62 2.34
C VAL A 46 7.54 0.87 1.99
N ARG A 47 7.24 1.69 3.01
CA ARG A 47 7.08 3.16 2.89
C ARG A 47 7.91 3.89 3.94
N ASP A 48 8.69 4.88 3.52
CA ASP A 48 9.52 5.68 4.44
C ASP A 48 8.72 6.75 5.21
N GLU A 49 7.49 7.07 4.77
CA GLU A 49 6.60 8.01 5.46
C GLU A 49 5.12 7.63 5.30
N LEU A 50 4.57 6.92 6.28
CA LEU A 50 3.15 6.54 6.30
C LEU A 50 2.23 7.74 6.51
N SER A 51 2.62 8.73 7.32
CA SER A 51 1.77 9.89 7.59
C SER A 51 1.43 10.70 6.34
N GLY A 52 2.42 10.95 5.48
CA GLY A 52 2.21 11.62 4.20
C GLY A 52 1.41 10.76 3.23
N PHE A 53 1.60 9.44 3.27
CA PHE A 53 0.81 8.50 2.47
C PHE A 53 -0.68 8.51 2.88
N LEU A 54 -0.98 8.38 4.17
CA LEU A 54 -2.36 8.41 4.67
C LEU A 54 -3.04 9.75 4.36
N ALA A 55 -2.35 10.87 4.61
CA ALA A 55 -2.86 12.20 4.30
C ALA A 55 -3.13 12.40 2.80
N ASN A 56 -2.36 11.76 1.92
CA ASN A 56 -2.65 11.81 0.48
C ASN A 56 -3.93 11.05 0.13
N LEU A 57 -4.20 9.90 0.76
CA LEU A 57 -5.42 9.13 0.52
C LEU A 57 -6.71 9.85 0.94
N GLU A 58 -6.63 10.83 1.83
CA GLU A 58 -7.78 11.67 2.20
C GLU A 58 -8.16 12.70 1.12
N ARG A 59 -7.24 13.02 0.19
CA ARG A 59 -7.51 14.04 -0.84
C ARG A 59 -8.43 13.50 -1.93
N LYS A 60 -9.25 14.37 -2.52
CA LYS A 60 -10.28 14.00 -3.52
C LYS A 60 -9.70 13.35 -4.77
N GLU A 61 -8.52 13.77 -5.19
CA GLU A 61 -7.81 13.24 -6.35
C GLU A 61 -7.27 11.81 -6.16
N TYR A 62 -7.17 11.31 -4.93
CA TYR A 62 -6.68 9.96 -4.62
C TYR A 62 -7.79 9.01 -4.14
N GLN A 63 -9.07 9.34 -4.36
CA GLN A 63 -10.19 8.51 -3.93
C GLN A 63 -10.20 7.11 -4.57
N THR A 64 -9.74 6.99 -5.82
CA THR A 64 -9.57 5.68 -6.48
C THR A 64 -8.48 4.85 -5.83
N ASP A 65 -7.36 5.47 -5.48
CA ASP A 65 -6.27 4.78 -4.77
C ASP A 65 -6.72 4.37 -3.36
N ARG A 66 -7.46 5.24 -2.66
CA ARG A 66 -8.06 4.95 -1.36
C ARG A 66 -8.97 3.73 -1.43
N ALA A 67 -9.85 3.66 -2.43
CA ALA A 67 -10.72 2.51 -2.64
C ALA A 67 -9.92 1.21 -2.78
N PHE A 68 -8.84 1.23 -3.58
CA PHE A 68 -7.94 0.08 -3.71
C PHE A 68 -7.32 -0.36 -2.37
N TYR A 69 -6.77 0.57 -1.60
CA TYR A 69 -6.14 0.21 -0.31
C TYR A 69 -7.15 -0.26 0.73
N LEU A 70 -8.39 0.23 0.70
CA LEU A 70 -9.47 -0.27 1.55
C LEU A 70 -9.88 -1.68 1.15
N THR A 71 -10.01 -1.97 -0.16
CA THR A 71 -10.23 -3.32 -0.67
C THR A 71 -9.08 -4.25 -0.27
N ALA A 72 -7.84 -3.77 -0.26
CA ALA A 72 -6.69 -4.55 0.19
C ALA A 72 -6.66 -4.82 1.70
N PHE A 73 -7.31 -3.95 2.48
CA PHE A 73 -7.41 -4.06 3.93
C PHE A 73 -8.54 -5.00 4.36
N ASN A 74 -9.66 -4.97 3.62
CA ASN A 74 -10.77 -5.88 3.83
C ASN A 74 -10.43 -7.26 3.26
N GLU A 75 -10.73 -8.31 4.02
CA GLU A 75 -10.33 -9.67 3.66
C GLU A 75 -11.06 -10.16 2.40
N ASP A 76 -10.27 -10.67 1.46
CA ASP A 76 -10.71 -11.48 0.31
C ASP A 76 -11.57 -10.77 -0.75
N ASP A 77 -11.55 -9.44 -0.76
CA ASP A 77 -12.24 -8.66 -1.79
C ASP A 77 -11.47 -8.67 -3.13
N GLN A 78 -12.24 -8.72 -4.22
CA GLN A 78 -11.75 -8.61 -5.58
C GLN A 78 -11.65 -7.13 -5.98
N PHE A 79 -10.67 -6.80 -6.82
CA PHE A 79 -10.55 -5.45 -7.36
C PHE A 79 -10.42 -5.48 -8.87
N THR A 80 -11.27 -4.68 -9.53
CA THR A 80 -11.22 -4.47 -10.98
C THR A 80 -10.82 -3.04 -11.26
N CYS A 81 -9.68 -2.86 -11.93
CA CYS A 81 -9.26 -1.57 -12.42
C CYS A 81 -9.51 -1.48 -13.92
N GLU A 82 -10.43 -0.61 -14.33
CA GLU A 82 -10.66 -0.32 -15.75
C GLU A 82 -9.81 0.86 -16.18
N ARG A 83 -9.02 0.70 -17.26
CA ARG A 83 -8.27 1.80 -17.87
C ARG A 83 -8.60 1.92 -19.34
N ILE A 84 -8.78 3.17 -19.79
CA ILE A 84 -9.11 3.53 -21.18
C ILE A 84 -8.06 2.99 -22.16
N GLU A 85 -6.77 3.03 -21.81
CA GLU A 85 -5.68 2.65 -22.74
C GLU A 85 -5.08 1.25 -22.50
N ARG A 86 -5.20 0.69 -21.29
CA ARG A 86 -4.52 -0.57 -20.91
C ARG A 86 -5.47 -1.75 -20.70
N GLY A 87 -6.76 -1.54 -20.90
CA GLY A 87 -7.80 -2.54 -20.69
C GLY A 87 -8.13 -2.76 -19.20
N THR A 88 -8.79 -3.87 -18.93
CA THR A 88 -9.28 -4.23 -17.59
C THR A 88 -8.27 -5.11 -16.86
N VAL A 89 -7.87 -4.68 -15.66
CA VAL A 89 -7.04 -5.45 -14.74
C VAL A 89 -7.92 -6.05 -13.66
N PHE A 90 -8.14 -7.36 -13.74
CA PHE A 90 -8.84 -8.12 -12.71
C PHE A 90 -7.84 -8.70 -11.71
N ILE A 91 -8.07 -8.46 -10.42
CA ILE A 91 -7.26 -8.95 -9.32
C ILE A 91 -8.15 -9.85 -8.46
N PRO A 92 -7.90 -11.18 -8.46
CA PRO A 92 -8.76 -12.13 -7.78
C PRO A 92 -8.65 -12.06 -6.25
N HIS A 93 -7.48 -11.70 -5.72
CA HIS A 93 -7.25 -11.53 -4.28
C HIS A 93 -6.30 -10.35 -4.06
N VAL A 94 -6.75 -9.30 -3.37
CA VAL A 94 -5.91 -8.13 -3.08
C VAL A 94 -5.17 -8.33 -1.75
N THR A 95 -4.14 -9.18 -1.74
CA THR A 95 -3.34 -9.42 -0.53
C THR A 95 -2.15 -8.46 -0.47
N LEU A 96 -2.26 -7.38 0.31
CA LEU A 96 -1.19 -6.40 0.49
C LEU A 96 -0.89 -6.16 1.97
N SER A 97 0.35 -6.41 2.39
CA SER A 97 0.86 -5.98 3.68
C SER A 97 1.68 -4.70 3.52
N MET A 98 1.59 -3.77 4.47
CA MET A 98 2.35 -2.51 4.45
C MET A 98 3.16 -2.33 5.72
N ILE A 99 4.42 -1.94 5.57
CA ILE A 99 5.31 -1.54 6.68
C ILE A 99 5.88 -0.17 6.35
N GLY A 100 5.93 0.72 7.33
CA GLY A 100 6.59 2.00 7.13
C GLY A 100 6.83 2.78 8.40
N ASN A 101 7.62 3.84 8.25
CA ASN A 101 7.87 4.75 9.36
C ASN A 101 6.75 5.78 9.44
N ILE A 102 6.37 6.14 10.66
CA ILE A 102 5.43 7.22 10.93
C ILE A 102 6.06 8.18 11.94
N GLN A 103 5.99 9.47 11.65
CA GLN A 103 6.47 10.46 12.61
C GLN A 103 5.52 10.52 13.81
N PRO A 104 6.02 10.47 15.06
CA PRO A 104 5.17 10.51 16.25
C PRO A 104 4.26 11.75 16.31
N SER A 105 4.74 12.89 15.84
CA SER A 105 3.95 14.14 15.74
C SER A 105 2.71 14.01 14.86
N ARG A 106 2.69 13.06 13.92
CA ARG A 106 1.57 12.81 13.00
C ARG A 106 0.62 11.73 13.49
N ILE A 107 1.10 10.76 14.29
CA ILE A 107 0.24 9.70 14.84
C ILE A 107 -0.57 10.17 16.05
N ILE A 108 -0.02 11.08 16.86
CA ILE A 108 -0.68 11.55 18.10
C ILE A 108 -2.06 12.16 17.82
N PRO A 109 -2.25 13.07 16.84
CA PRO A 109 -3.57 13.62 16.54
C PRO A 109 -4.57 12.57 16.06
N ILE A 110 -4.12 11.58 15.28
CA ILE A 110 -4.96 10.47 14.79
C ILE A 110 -5.46 9.63 15.98
N ILE A 111 -4.54 9.23 16.88
CA ILE A 111 -4.90 8.48 18.10
C ILE A 111 -5.90 9.28 18.96
N GLN A 112 -5.70 10.59 19.07
CA GLN A 112 -6.61 11.46 19.82
C GLN A 112 -7.98 11.60 19.16
N ALA A 113 -8.07 11.56 17.82
CA ALA A 113 -9.33 11.57 17.08
C ALA A 113 -10.10 10.26 17.30
N ILE A 114 -9.41 9.12 17.17
CA ILE A 114 -9.97 7.78 17.44
C ILE A 114 -10.50 7.69 18.87
N GLN A 115 -9.74 8.16 19.86
CA GLN A 115 -10.18 8.17 21.27
C GLN A 115 -11.43 9.02 21.51
N ARG A 116 -11.72 9.98 20.64
CA ARG A 116 -12.89 10.87 20.73
C ARG A 116 -14.09 10.34 19.93
N GLY A 117 -13.98 9.19 19.28
CA GLY A 117 -15.04 8.59 18.47
C GLY A 117 -15.36 9.39 17.21
N ILE A 118 -14.39 10.16 16.71
CA ILE A 118 -14.53 10.93 15.48
C ILE A 118 -13.97 10.05 14.36
N ASN A 119 -14.82 9.72 13.38
CA ASN A 119 -14.56 8.95 12.16
C ASN A 119 -14.14 7.45 12.33
N ASP A 120 -15.12 6.61 12.64
CA ASP A 120 -14.95 5.15 12.81
C ASP A 120 -14.97 4.37 11.46
N ASP A 121 -14.21 4.80 10.45
CA ASP A 121 -14.21 4.17 9.10
C ASP A 121 -12.89 3.50 8.70
N GLY A 122 -11.94 3.36 9.63
CA GLY A 122 -10.66 2.70 9.40
C GLY A 122 -9.58 3.58 8.75
N PHE A 123 -9.92 4.81 8.36
CA PHE A 123 -8.95 5.85 7.97
C PHE A 123 -9.16 7.18 8.70
N SER A 124 -10.21 7.23 9.49
CA SER A 124 -10.78 8.38 10.17
C SER A 124 -10.18 8.80 11.52
#